data_AF-A0A0A2L0R3-F1
#
_entry.id   AF-A0A0A2L0R3-F1
#
_cell.length_a   1.000
_cell.length_b   1.000
_cell.length_c   1.000
_cell.angle_alpha   90.00
_cell.angle_beta   90.00
_cell.angle_gamma   90.00
#
_symmetry.space_group_name_H-M   'P 1'
#
loop_
_entity.id
_entity.type
_entity.pdbx_description
1 polymer ?
#
loop_
_entity_poly.entity_id
_entity_poly.type
_entity_poly.pdbx_seq_one_letter_code
_entity_poly.pdbx_strand_id
1 'polypeptide(L)'
;MESIFQRAQVHWQGQLEGYPFEAVVTGVIALGSLFSNHLGQEKELEILLHAKNVLDDPVISRRPSQDLVVAWILRTIYSRAAGRPNVAWLQSATTLHLIEITGIHYDGVPLASSAEGANKSTPDESDIRARITSVAQSLHIMIAYDYGKSVIHIDSNLYHHIRPRQGDFTLQLSELTNKISTATTHLDPITNQTNLLQAMEQLMATPVDHDFLLLARAELCFAIHRRLHIMGFGLTRQQTKLIVEAGATALPAARRLSAQLHPWWNITNGLFQFVCVCLSIGTTETLAQIQPTIETFETVIQHFNTHLTQEAFSTLVLLTGACQGEKQKQADLLRLAKGVRSENDAPSRGQGDLAMFDPQVASLFELYPESPFIDLQTIFNI
;
A
#
# COMPACT_ATOMS: atom_id res chain seq x y z
N MET A 1 -14.23 21.01 -1.37
CA MET A 1 -15.08 20.40 -0.31
C MET A 1 -16.48 21.02 -0.33
N GLU A 2 -16.65 22.34 -0.47
CA GLU A 2 -17.98 22.99 -0.56
C GLU A 2 -18.86 22.45 -1.71
N SER A 3 -18.29 22.05 -2.84
CA SER A 3 -19.06 21.56 -3.99
C SER A 3 -19.74 20.19 -3.77
N ILE A 4 -19.11 19.23 -3.07
CA ILE A 4 -19.73 17.91 -2.84
C ILE A 4 -20.87 17.99 -1.82
N PHE A 5 -20.70 18.82 -0.78
CA PHE A 5 -21.76 19.06 0.21
C PHE A 5 -22.96 19.76 -0.43
N GLN A 6 -22.71 20.75 -1.30
CA GLN A 6 -23.78 21.41 -2.04
C GLN A 6 -24.51 20.43 -2.98
N ARG A 7 -23.78 19.60 -3.75
CA ARG A 7 -24.38 18.55 -4.58
C ARG A 7 -25.21 17.57 -3.75
N ALA A 8 -24.71 17.14 -2.60
CA ALA A 8 -25.43 16.23 -1.70
C ALA A 8 -26.69 16.86 -1.12
N GLN A 9 -26.63 18.15 -0.74
CA GLN A 9 -27.78 18.89 -0.25
C GLN A 9 -28.86 19.01 -1.33
N VAL A 10 -28.48 19.37 -2.55
CA VAL A 10 -29.41 19.49 -3.70
C VAL A 10 -30.04 18.14 -4.03
N HIS A 11 -29.25 17.06 -4.03
CA HIS A 11 -29.72 15.69 -4.25
C HIS A 11 -30.81 15.31 -3.24
N TRP A 12 -30.55 15.45 -1.95
CA TRP A 12 -31.52 15.10 -0.90
C TRP A 12 -32.66 16.12 -0.71
N GLN A 13 -32.60 17.28 -1.35
CA GLN A 13 -33.68 18.26 -1.42
C GLN A 13 -34.63 18.05 -2.62
N GLY A 14 -34.39 17.01 -3.44
CA GLY A 14 -35.33 16.56 -4.47
C GLY A 14 -34.82 16.67 -5.91
N GLN A 15 -33.60 17.16 -6.14
CA GLN A 15 -32.96 17.15 -7.46
C GLN A 15 -31.98 15.97 -7.55
N LEU A 16 -32.53 14.77 -7.80
CA LEU A 16 -31.76 13.52 -7.77
C LEU A 16 -30.65 13.49 -8.84
N GLU A 17 -29.40 13.51 -8.38
CA GLU A 17 -28.17 13.26 -9.18
C GLU A 17 -27.99 11.79 -9.63
N GLY A 18 -28.79 10.86 -9.08
CA GLY A 18 -28.79 9.43 -9.44
C GLY A 18 -27.86 8.52 -8.61
N TYR A 19 -28.03 7.21 -8.80
CA TYR A 19 -27.36 6.17 -8.00
C TYR A 19 -25.83 6.24 -7.97
N PRO A 20 -25.09 6.52 -9.07
CA PRO A 20 -23.63 6.63 -9.00
C PRO A 20 -23.15 7.71 -8.01
N PHE A 21 -23.86 8.83 -7.94
CA PHE A 21 -23.57 9.88 -6.97
C PHE A 21 -23.89 9.45 -5.53
N GLU A 22 -25.00 8.74 -5.31
CA GLU A 22 -25.32 8.12 -4.02
C GLU A 22 -24.20 7.18 -3.56
N ALA A 23 -23.63 6.38 -4.47
CA ALA A 23 -22.48 5.51 -4.16
C ALA A 23 -21.21 6.29 -3.81
N VAL A 24 -20.97 7.46 -4.42
CA VAL A 24 -19.88 8.38 -4.02
C VAL A 24 -20.07 8.85 -2.58
N VAL A 25 -21.26 9.37 -2.26
CA VAL A 25 -21.58 9.87 -0.90
C VAL A 25 -21.47 8.73 0.13
N THR A 26 -21.98 7.56 -0.22
CA THR A 26 -21.91 6.35 0.60
C THR A 26 -20.47 5.92 0.87
N GLY A 27 -19.59 5.99 -0.14
CA GLY A 27 -18.16 5.73 0.02
C GLY A 27 -17.46 6.71 0.96
N VAL A 28 -17.79 8.01 0.88
CA VAL A 28 -17.28 9.04 1.80
C VAL A 28 -17.74 8.75 3.23
N ILE A 29 -19.02 8.45 3.43
CA ILE A 29 -19.57 8.13 4.76
C ILE A 29 -18.92 6.87 5.33
N ALA A 30 -18.75 5.81 4.52
CA ALA A 30 -18.13 4.57 4.95
C ALA A 30 -16.67 4.77 5.39
N LEU A 31 -15.88 5.55 4.64
CA LEU A 31 -14.51 5.89 5.04
C LEU A 31 -14.48 6.73 6.33
N GLY A 32 -15.37 7.71 6.44
CA GLY A 32 -15.52 8.50 7.67
C GLY A 32 -15.86 7.62 8.87
N SER A 33 -16.80 6.68 8.70
CA SER A 33 -17.20 5.70 9.72
C SER A 33 -16.03 4.86 10.19
N LEU A 34 -15.29 4.25 9.25
CA LEU A 34 -14.18 3.33 9.52
C LEU A 34 -13.13 3.93 10.46
N PHE A 35 -12.82 5.22 10.29
CA PHE A 35 -11.76 5.88 11.05
C PHE A 35 -12.22 6.66 12.26
N SER A 36 -13.49 7.08 12.30
CA SER A 36 -14.05 7.79 13.45
C SER A 36 -14.75 6.87 14.46
N ASN A 37 -15.06 5.63 14.07
CA ASN A 37 -15.96 4.72 14.79
C ASN A 37 -17.31 5.39 15.13
N HIS A 38 -17.75 6.36 14.33
CA HIS A 38 -18.96 7.13 14.62
C HIS A 38 -20.24 6.33 14.36
N LEU A 39 -20.24 5.46 13.35
CA LEU A 39 -21.36 4.55 13.10
C LEU A 39 -21.09 3.19 13.75
N GLY A 40 -22.15 2.54 14.19
CA GLY A 40 -22.07 1.13 14.59
C GLY A 40 -21.81 0.23 13.39
N GLN A 41 -21.18 -0.93 13.64
CA GLN A 41 -20.77 -1.90 12.62
C GLN A 41 -21.92 -2.33 11.68
N GLU A 42 -23.13 -2.48 12.20
CA GLU A 42 -24.31 -2.84 11.40
C GLU A 42 -24.66 -1.76 10.36
N LYS A 43 -24.70 -0.49 10.77
CA LYS A 43 -25.00 0.63 9.86
C LYS A 43 -23.90 0.83 8.83
N GLU A 44 -22.63 0.69 9.25
CA GLU A 44 -21.51 0.71 8.32
C GLU A 44 -21.67 -0.38 7.27
N LEU A 45 -22.03 -1.61 7.67
CA LEU A 45 -22.28 -2.70 6.73
C LEU A 45 -23.44 -2.41 5.78
N GLU A 46 -24.56 -1.86 6.26
CA GLU A 46 -25.69 -1.46 5.41
C GLU A 46 -25.28 -0.45 4.33
N ILE A 47 -24.51 0.57 4.73
CA ILE A 47 -23.95 1.59 3.82
C ILE A 47 -23.06 0.92 2.77
N LEU A 48 -22.17 0.02 3.18
CA LEU A 48 -21.29 -0.69 2.25
C LEU A 48 -22.07 -1.60 1.28
N LEU A 49 -23.13 -2.25 1.76
CA LEU A 49 -23.99 -3.09 0.93
C LEU A 49 -24.77 -2.25 -0.08
N HIS A 50 -25.25 -1.07 0.30
CA HIS A 50 -25.87 -0.14 -0.63
C HIS A 50 -24.90 0.29 -1.74
N ALA A 51 -23.70 0.79 -1.41
CA ALA A 51 -22.70 1.15 -2.40
C ALA A 51 -22.35 -0.04 -3.32
N LYS A 52 -22.17 -1.24 -2.73
CA LYS A 52 -21.89 -2.45 -3.51
C LYS A 52 -23.01 -2.75 -4.51
N ASN A 53 -24.27 -2.72 -4.08
CA ASN A 53 -25.41 -3.02 -4.95
C ASN A 53 -25.48 -2.06 -6.14
N VAL A 54 -25.19 -0.78 -5.93
CA VAL A 54 -25.10 0.21 -7.00
C VAL A 54 -23.93 -0.09 -7.96
N LEU A 55 -22.76 -0.39 -7.40
CA LEU A 55 -21.54 -0.64 -8.19
C LEU A 55 -21.62 -1.93 -9.02
N ASP A 56 -22.29 -2.96 -8.50
CA ASP A 56 -22.48 -4.25 -9.16
C ASP A 56 -23.74 -4.29 -10.07
N ASP A 57 -24.53 -3.21 -10.11
CA ASP A 57 -25.75 -3.14 -10.93
C ASP A 57 -25.39 -3.16 -12.43
N PRO A 58 -25.87 -4.16 -13.21
CA PRO A 58 -25.54 -4.29 -14.62
C PRO A 58 -26.19 -3.22 -15.51
N VAL A 59 -27.26 -2.56 -15.06
CA VAL A 59 -27.90 -1.43 -15.75
C VAL A 59 -27.01 -0.20 -15.61
N ILE A 60 -26.48 0.06 -14.42
CA ILE A 60 -25.59 1.18 -14.13
C ILE A 60 -24.24 0.96 -14.83
N SER A 61 -23.67 -0.24 -14.71
CA SER A 61 -22.37 -0.59 -15.28
C SER A 61 -22.34 -0.60 -16.81
N ARG A 62 -23.49 -0.64 -17.49
CA ARG A 62 -23.58 -0.58 -18.96
C ARG A 62 -23.19 0.78 -19.53
N ARG A 63 -23.36 1.84 -18.74
CA ARG A 63 -23.01 3.22 -19.13
C ARG A 63 -22.30 3.87 -17.95
N PRO A 64 -21.05 3.47 -17.67
CA PRO A 64 -20.34 3.97 -16.51
C PRO A 64 -20.17 5.49 -16.61
N SER A 65 -20.34 6.17 -15.49
CA SER A 65 -20.14 7.62 -15.36
C SER A 65 -18.84 7.91 -14.61
N GLN A 66 -18.42 9.18 -14.65
CA GLN A 66 -17.30 9.64 -13.83
C GLN A 66 -17.55 9.41 -12.33
N ASP A 67 -18.78 9.67 -11.85
CA ASP A 67 -19.15 9.42 -10.45
C ASP A 67 -19.07 7.92 -10.10
N LEU A 68 -19.40 7.01 -11.03
CA LEU A 68 -19.22 5.58 -10.82
C LEU A 68 -17.74 5.22 -10.64
N VAL A 69 -16.84 5.79 -11.44
CA VAL A 69 -15.38 5.60 -11.28
C VAL A 69 -14.92 6.10 -9.91
N VAL A 70 -15.36 7.29 -9.50
CA VAL A 70 -15.03 7.85 -8.18
C VAL A 70 -15.54 6.96 -7.05
N ALA A 71 -16.75 6.42 -7.16
CA ALA A 71 -17.31 5.50 -6.18
C ALA A 71 -16.48 4.19 -6.09
N TRP A 72 -15.99 3.65 -7.20
CA TRP A 72 -15.07 2.51 -7.21
C TRP A 72 -13.70 2.83 -6.58
N ILE A 73 -13.16 4.04 -6.77
CA ILE A 73 -11.94 4.50 -6.07
C ILE A 73 -12.19 4.50 -4.55
N LEU A 74 -13.27 5.11 -4.08
CA LEU A 74 -13.61 5.16 -2.65
C LEU A 74 -13.82 3.76 -2.07
N ARG A 75 -14.49 2.87 -2.82
CA ARG A 75 -14.68 1.47 -2.44
C ARG A 75 -13.35 0.71 -2.33
N THR A 76 -12.42 0.96 -3.25
CA THR A 76 -11.07 0.39 -3.22
C THR A 76 -10.30 0.84 -1.99
N ILE A 77 -10.31 2.15 -1.68
CA ILE A 77 -9.67 2.72 -0.49
C ILE A 77 -10.27 2.11 0.78
N TYR A 78 -11.60 1.97 0.84
CA TYR A 78 -12.28 1.34 1.97
C TYR A 78 -11.81 -0.10 2.17
N SER A 79 -11.87 -0.92 1.11
CA SER A 79 -11.45 -2.34 1.20
C SER A 79 -9.98 -2.47 1.61
N ARG A 80 -9.12 -1.56 1.14
CA ARG A 80 -7.71 -1.51 1.52
C ARG A 80 -7.52 -1.17 3.00
N ALA A 81 -8.23 -0.16 3.49
CA ALA A 81 -8.18 0.27 4.89
C ALA A 81 -8.80 -0.77 5.84
N ALA A 82 -9.83 -1.49 5.39
CA ALA A 82 -10.50 -2.56 6.13
C ALA A 82 -9.79 -3.93 6.02
N GLY A 83 -8.55 -3.98 5.53
CA GLY A 83 -7.74 -5.19 5.45
C GLY A 83 -8.26 -6.29 4.53
N ARG A 84 -8.81 -5.92 3.36
CA ARG A 84 -9.25 -6.85 2.33
C ARG A 84 -8.34 -6.75 1.10
N PRO A 85 -7.11 -7.29 1.16
CA PRO A 85 -6.05 -7.02 0.18
C PRO A 85 -6.41 -7.46 -1.25
N ASN A 86 -6.83 -8.71 -1.43
CA ASN A 86 -7.20 -9.25 -2.74
C ASN A 86 -8.44 -8.55 -3.33
N VAL A 87 -9.40 -8.20 -2.47
CA VAL A 87 -10.60 -7.46 -2.88
C VAL A 87 -10.21 -6.06 -3.35
N ALA A 88 -9.39 -5.34 -2.57
CA ALA A 88 -8.92 -4.01 -2.95
C ALA A 88 -8.15 -4.04 -4.29
N TRP A 89 -7.29 -5.04 -4.50
CA TRP A 89 -6.60 -5.21 -5.78
C TRP A 89 -7.57 -5.43 -6.94
N LEU A 90 -8.53 -6.35 -6.82
CA LEU A 90 -9.53 -6.59 -7.87
C LEU A 90 -10.36 -5.34 -8.17
N GLN A 91 -10.80 -4.62 -7.13
CA GLN A 91 -11.57 -3.38 -7.27
C GLN A 91 -10.76 -2.27 -7.95
N SER A 92 -9.47 -2.16 -7.63
CA SER A 92 -8.58 -1.20 -8.29
C SER A 92 -8.40 -1.54 -9.78
N ALA A 93 -8.30 -2.83 -10.14
CA ALA A 93 -8.26 -3.28 -11.53
C ALA A 93 -9.58 -2.98 -12.27
N THR A 94 -10.74 -3.27 -11.63
CA THR A 94 -12.05 -2.90 -12.16
C THR A 94 -12.16 -1.39 -12.40
N THR A 95 -11.65 -0.58 -11.46
CA THR A 95 -11.64 0.89 -11.60
C THR A 95 -10.89 1.32 -12.86
N LEU A 96 -9.71 0.74 -13.13
CA LEU A 96 -8.95 1.03 -14.36
C LEU A 96 -9.70 0.60 -15.63
N HIS A 97 -10.34 -0.57 -15.64
CA HIS A 97 -11.19 -0.95 -16.78
C HIS A 97 -12.36 0.01 -17.00
N LEU A 98 -12.97 0.53 -15.94
CA LEU A 98 -14.02 1.54 -16.07
C LEU A 98 -13.48 2.87 -16.59
N ILE A 99 -12.27 3.27 -16.22
CA ILE A 99 -11.58 4.43 -16.80
C ILE A 99 -11.35 4.24 -18.30
N GLU A 100 -11.01 3.02 -18.74
CA GLU A 100 -10.89 2.69 -20.16
C GLU A 100 -12.24 2.80 -20.88
N ILE A 101 -13.27 2.14 -20.34
CA ILE A 101 -14.62 2.09 -20.92
C ILE A 101 -15.26 3.48 -21.01
N THR A 102 -15.09 4.31 -19.98
CA THR A 102 -15.61 5.69 -19.96
C THR A 102 -14.84 6.62 -20.89
N GLY A 103 -13.63 6.23 -21.30
CA GLY A 103 -12.74 7.05 -22.11
C GLY A 103 -12.26 8.33 -21.43
N ILE A 104 -12.43 8.48 -20.11
CA ILE A 104 -12.05 9.73 -19.39
C ILE A 104 -10.55 10.02 -19.48
N HIS A 105 -9.74 9.00 -19.81
CA HIS A 105 -8.30 9.08 -19.92
C HIS A 105 -7.78 9.54 -21.31
N TYR A 106 -8.66 9.72 -22.32
CA TYR A 106 -8.30 10.15 -23.68
C TYR A 106 -8.37 11.68 -23.85
N ASP A 107 -7.38 12.26 -24.56
CA ASP A 107 -7.25 13.70 -24.85
C ASP A 107 -7.84 14.14 -26.22
N GLY A 108 -8.81 13.39 -26.75
CA GLY A 108 -9.54 13.79 -27.95
C GLY A 108 -8.78 13.60 -29.27
N VAL A 109 -8.89 12.41 -29.82
CA VAL A 109 -9.58 12.27 -31.11
C VAL A 109 -10.81 11.45 -30.80
N PRO A 110 -12.04 11.87 -31.20
CA PRO A 110 -13.21 11.05 -30.98
C PRO A 110 -12.94 9.69 -31.62
N LEU A 111 -12.93 8.63 -30.81
CA LEU A 111 -13.18 7.29 -31.35
C LEU A 111 -14.50 7.40 -32.10
N ALA A 112 -14.44 7.10 -33.40
CA ALA A 112 -15.50 7.35 -34.37
C ALA A 112 -16.78 6.57 -34.01
N SER A 113 -17.58 7.09 -33.08
CA SER A 113 -18.90 6.54 -32.75
C SER A 113 -19.84 7.53 -32.02
N SER A 114 -19.45 8.77 -31.78
CA SER A 114 -20.36 9.83 -31.29
C SER A 114 -20.37 11.04 -32.20
N ALA A 115 -20.87 10.84 -33.42
CA ALA A 115 -21.31 11.94 -34.27
C ALA A 115 -22.62 12.49 -33.72
N GLU A 116 -22.54 13.42 -32.75
CA GLU A 116 -23.51 14.49 -32.48
C GLU A 116 -23.05 15.30 -31.25
N GLY A 117 -22.55 16.51 -31.49
CA GLY A 117 -22.30 17.52 -30.45
C GLY A 117 -20.99 17.37 -29.67
N ALA A 118 -19.83 17.54 -30.33
CA ALA A 118 -18.56 17.66 -29.64
C ALA A 118 -18.46 18.99 -28.86
N ASN A 119 -19.09 19.05 -27.68
CA ASN A 119 -18.76 20.05 -26.67
C ASN A 119 -17.29 19.83 -26.29
N LYS A 120 -16.43 20.78 -26.65
CA LYS A 120 -15.05 20.80 -26.18
C LYS A 120 -15.11 20.84 -24.64
N SER A 121 -14.58 19.81 -23.99
CA SER A 121 -14.56 19.75 -22.53
C SER A 121 -13.90 21.00 -21.96
N THR A 122 -14.44 21.54 -20.88
CA THR A 122 -13.82 22.71 -20.26
C THR A 122 -12.45 22.33 -19.71
N PRO A 123 -11.52 23.27 -19.57
CA PRO A 123 -10.21 22.97 -19.01
C PRO A 123 -10.27 22.46 -17.55
N ASP A 124 -11.32 22.80 -16.80
CA ASP A 124 -11.54 22.30 -15.43
C ASP A 124 -12.02 20.84 -15.43
N GLU A 125 -12.91 20.48 -16.36
CA GLU A 125 -13.32 19.09 -16.56
C GLU A 125 -12.14 18.20 -16.99
N SER A 126 -11.27 18.69 -17.87
CA SER A 126 -10.08 17.93 -18.29
C SER A 126 -9.11 17.71 -17.12
N ASP A 127 -8.88 18.75 -16.30
CA ASP A 127 -8.10 18.63 -15.07
C ASP A 127 -8.69 17.57 -14.11
N ILE A 128 -10.00 17.60 -13.86
CA ILE A 128 -10.65 16.64 -12.95
C ILE A 128 -10.52 15.21 -13.48
N ARG A 129 -10.75 14.98 -14.78
CA ARG A 129 -10.58 13.64 -15.37
C ARG A 129 -9.16 13.13 -15.24
N ALA A 130 -8.18 13.97 -15.55
CA ALA A 130 -6.76 13.64 -15.43
C ALA A 130 -6.40 13.25 -13.98
N ARG A 131 -6.95 13.95 -13.00
CA ARG A 131 -6.75 13.65 -11.57
C ARG A 131 -7.38 12.33 -11.15
N ILE A 132 -8.61 12.05 -11.58
CA ILE A 132 -9.30 10.79 -11.29
C ILE A 132 -8.48 9.62 -11.84
N THR A 133 -8.04 9.71 -13.10
CA THR A 133 -7.20 8.69 -13.73
C THR A 133 -5.87 8.50 -12.98
N SER A 134 -5.17 9.60 -12.71
CA SER A 134 -3.89 9.62 -11.99
C SER A 134 -3.99 9.01 -10.59
N VAL A 135 -5.02 9.37 -9.81
CA VAL A 135 -5.25 8.80 -8.47
C VAL A 135 -5.59 7.31 -8.55
N ALA A 136 -6.47 6.90 -9.46
CA ALA A 136 -6.84 5.49 -9.62
C ALA A 136 -5.63 4.62 -10.01
N GLN A 137 -4.80 5.11 -10.94
CA GLN A 137 -3.60 4.44 -11.41
C GLN A 137 -2.55 4.33 -10.31
N SER A 138 -2.26 5.44 -9.60
CA SER A 138 -1.34 5.41 -8.47
C SER A 138 -1.82 4.45 -7.36
N LEU A 139 -3.12 4.46 -7.04
CA LEU A 139 -3.69 3.55 -6.05
C LEU A 139 -3.57 2.08 -6.47
N HIS A 140 -3.87 1.76 -7.73
CA HIS A 140 -3.72 0.41 -8.25
C HIS A 140 -2.26 -0.06 -8.18
N ILE A 141 -1.33 0.78 -8.62
CA ILE A 141 0.10 0.50 -8.61
C ILE A 141 0.59 0.21 -7.18
N MET A 142 0.25 1.08 -6.22
CA MET A 142 0.63 0.90 -4.81
C MET A 142 0.08 -0.42 -4.24
N ILE A 143 -1.21 -0.70 -4.47
CA ILE A 143 -1.87 -1.92 -3.98
C ILE A 143 -1.25 -3.18 -4.62
N ALA A 144 -1.02 -3.16 -5.93
CA ALA A 144 -0.42 -4.29 -6.64
C ALA A 144 1.02 -4.55 -6.19
N TYR A 145 1.81 -3.49 -5.96
CA TYR A 145 3.15 -3.63 -5.41
C TYR A 145 3.14 -4.17 -3.99
N ASP A 146 2.26 -3.63 -3.14
CA ASP A 146 2.13 -4.05 -1.75
C ASP A 146 1.89 -5.55 -1.60
N TYR A 147 1.05 -6.11 -2.48
CA TYR A 147 0.58 -7.49 -2.43
C TYR A 147 1.19 -8.40 -3.52
N GLY A 148 2.23 -7.94 -4.21
CA GLY A 148 2.92 -8.73 -5.25
C GLY A 148 2.12 -9.08 -6.48
N LYS A 149 1.05 -8.35 -6.75
CA LYS A 149 0.17 -8.65 -7.86
C LYS A 149 0.69 -7.99 -9.14
N SER A 150 0.16 -8.47 -10.26
CA SER A 150 0.36 -7.83 -11.55
C SER A 150 -0.24 -6.42 -11.55
N VAL A 151 0.42 -5.55 -12.31
CA VAL A 151 0.00 -4.17 -12.51
C VAL A 151 -0.68 -4.06 -13.86
N ILE A 152 -1.84 -3.40 -13.88
CA ILE A 152 -2.48 -2.89 -15.09
C ILE A 152 -2.07 -1.44 -15.22
N HIS A 153 -1.59 -1.07 -16.40
CA HIS A 153 -1.17 0.28 -16.71
C HIS A 153 -2.06 0.85 -17.81
N ILE A 154 -2.55 2.07 -17.60
CA ILE A 154 -3.21 2.84 -18.66
C ILE A 154 -2.18 3.87 -19.13
N ASP A 155 -1.84 3.83 -20.42
CA ASP A 155 -1.00 4.84 -21.05
C ASP A 155 -1.81 6.12 -21.24
N SER A 156 -1.91 6.90 -20.16
CA SER A 156 -2.60 8.18 -20.16
C SER A 156 -1.58 9.31 -20.27
N ASN A 157 -1.60 10.03 -21.39
CA ASN A 157 -0.86 11.28 -21.51
C ASN A 157 -1.51 12.43 -20.72
N LEU A 158 -2.49 12.19 -19.85
CA LEU A 158 -3.26 13.30 -19.25
C LEU A 158 -2.52 14.13 -18.20
N TYR A 159 -1.28 13.79 -17.84
CA TYR A 159 -0.51 14.53 -16.83
C TYR A 159 -0.40 16.03 -17.11
N HIS A 160 -0.35 16.45 -18.39
CA HIS A 160 -0.28 17.87 -18.75
C HIS A 160 -1.58 18.65 -18.49
N HIS A 161 -2.71 17.99 -18.24
CA HIS A 161 -3.97 18.65 -17.91
C HIS A 161 -4.11 18.97 -16.43
N ILE A 162 -3.31 18.35 -15.56
CA ILE A 162 -3.41 18.55 -14.13
C ILE A 162 -2.80 19.92 -13.80
N ARG A 163 -3.66 20.85 -13.40
CA ARG A 163 -3.29 22.21 -12.99
C ARG A 163 -2.85 22.19 -11.54
N PRO A 164 -1.64 22.67 -11.19
CA PRO A 164 -1.22 22.74 -9.79
C PRO A 164 -2.22 23.50 -8.93
N ARG A 165 -2.57 22.94 -7.77
CA ARG A 165 -3.48 23.52 -6.78
C ARG A 165 -2.83 23.43 -5.40
N GLN A 166 -3.05 24.43 -4.55
CA GLN A 166 -2.54 24.38 -3.18
C GLN A 166 -3.22 23.25 -2.39
N GLY A 167 -2.43 22.48 -1.64
CA GLY A 167 -2.94 21.34 -0.86
C GLY A 167 -3.30 20.12 -1.71
N ASP A 168 -2.96 20.13 -2.99
CA ASP A 168 -3.17 19.02 -3.91
C ASP A 168 -1.85 18.30 -4.20
N PHE A 169 -1.87 16.98 -4.01
CA PHE A 169 -0.68 16.13 -4.08
C PHE A 169 -0.76 15.08 -5.19
N THR A 170 -1.74 15.19 -6.10
CA THR A 170 -1.96 14.18 -7.16
C THR A 170 -0.73 14.03 -8.05
N LEU A 171 -0.10 15.14 -8.46
CA LEU A 171 1.10 15.11 -9.30
C LEU A 171 2.29 14.43 -8.59
N GLN A 172 2.52 14.75 -7.32
CA GLN A 172 3.62 14.14 -6.54
C GLN A 172 3.37 12.65 -6.30
N LEU A 173 2.12 12.25 -6.00
CA LEU A 173 1.75 10.85 -5.86
C LEU A 173 2.01 10.07 -7.16
N SER A 174 1.60 10.62 -8.30
CA SER A 174 1.88 10.00 -9.59
C SER A 174 3.36 9.97 -9.93
N GLU A 175 4.13 11.00 -9.56
CA GLU A 175 5.57 10.98 -9.76
C GLU A 175 6.21 9.80 -9.02
N LEU A 176 5.84 9.54 -7.77
CA LEU A 176 6.32 8.38 -7.01
C LEU A 176 5.95 7.07 -7.71
N THR A 177 4.69 6.89 -8.09
CA THR A 177 4.25 5.63 -8.73
C THR A 177 4.80 5.44 -10.14
N ASN A 178 5.22 6.51 -10.81
CA ASN A 178 5.88 6.44 -12.12
C ASN A 178 7.37 6.06 -12.04
N LYS A 179 8.00 6.11 -10.86
CA LYS A 179 9.38 5.61 -10.70
C LYS A 179 9.47 4.09 -10.65
N ILE A 180 8.36 3.40 -10.42
CA ILE A 180 8.35 1.94 -10.29
C ILE A 180 7.91 1.27 -11.59
N SER A 181 8.51 0.12 -11.90
CA SER A 181 8.24 -0.60 -13.13
C SER A 181 6.83 -1.17 -13.15
N THR A 182 6.05 -0.86 -14.17
CA THR A 182 4.72 -1.46 -14.40
C THR A 182 4.76 -2.55 -15.46
N ALA A 183 5.95 -2.88 -15.97
CA ALA A 183 6.14 -3.87 -17.02
C ALA A 183 5.67 -5.25 -16.55
N THR A 184 4.74 -5.84 -17.31
CA THR A 184 4.22 -7.20 -17.12
C THR A 184 4.93 -8.23 -17.99
N THR A 185 5.86 -7.79 -18.84
CA THR A 185 6.71 -8.67 -19.65
C THR A 185 7.64 -9.48 -18.74
N HIS A 186 7.86 -10.75 -19.09
CA HIS A 186 8.86 -11.61 -18.45
C HIS A 186 10.27 -11.06 -18.73
N LEU A 187 10.65 -10.02 -17.99
CA LEU A 187 12.03 -9.57 -17.90
C LEU A 187 12.87 -10.70 -17.33
N ASP A 188 14.11 -10.82 -17.82
CA ASP A 188 15.05 -11.72 -17.16
C ASP A 188 15.29 -11.25 -15.71
N PRO A 189 15.59 -12.17 -14.77
CA PRO A 189 15.70 -11.84 -13.35
C PRO A 189 16.70 -10.72 -13.03
N ILE A 190 17.79 -10.61 -13.79
CA ILE A 190 18.87 -9.64 -13.54
C ILE A 190 18.44 -8.24 -13.96
N THR A 191 17.80 -8.11 -15.13
CA THR A 191 17.21 -6.84 -15.58
C THR A 191 16.13 -6.39 -14.62
N ASN A 192 15.26 -7.30 -14.16
CA ASN A 192 14.23 -6.96 -13.20
C ASN A 192 14.82 -6.49 -11.85
N GLN A 193 15.85 -7.18 -11.35
CA GLN A 193 16.59 -6.75 -10.15
C GLN A 193 17.16 -5.34 -10.32
N THR A 194 17.83 -5.07 -11.45
CA THR A 194 18.44 -3.77 -11.73
C THR A 194 17.39 -2.66 -11.74
N ASN A 195 16.25 -2.89 -12.40
CA ASN A 195 15.14 -1.95 -12.47
C ASN A 195 14.55 -1.66 -11.09
N LEU A 196 14.37 -2.69 -10.26
CA LEU A 196 13.86 -2.55 -8.89
C LEU A 196 14.83 -1.76 -7.99
N LEU A 197 16.13 -2.02 -8.09
CA LEU A 197 17.15 -1.28 -7.34
C LEU A 197 17.21 0.19 -7.77
N GLN A 198 17.16 0.45 -9.08
CA GLN A 198 17.13 1.81 -9.62
C GLN A 198 15.85 2.55 -9.20
N ALA A 199 14.70 1.88 -9.24
CA ALA A 199 13.43 2.45 -8.79
C ALA A 199 13.48 2.87 -7.32
N MET A 200 14.11 2.05 -6.45
CA MET A 200 14.31 2.40 -5.04
C MET A 200 15.14 3.68 -4.86
N GLU A 201 16.22 3.83 -5.62
CA GLU A 201 17.06 5.05 -5.60
C GLU A 201 16.29 6.26 -6.10
N GLN A 202 15.54 6.12 -7.20
CA GLN A 202 14.73 7.19 -7.78
C GLN A 202 13.60 7.63 -6.84
N LEU A 203 12.94 6.69 -6.15
CA LEU A 203 11.94 6.99 -5.15
C LEU A 203 12.54 7.86 -4.03
N MET A 204 13.69 7.47 -3.50
CA MET A 204 14.34 8.20 -2.41
C MET A 204 14.86 9.59 -2.85
N ALA A 205 15.27 9.72 -4.10
CA ALA A 205 15.65 11.01 -4.69
C ALA A 205 14.45 11.92 -5.02
N THR A 206 13.23 11.39 -5.04
CA THR A 206 12.03 12.18 -5.37
C THR A 206 11.64 13.04 -4.17
N PRO A 207 11.56 14.38 -4.32
CA PRO A 207 11.11 15.27 -3.25
C PRO A 207 9.63 15.04 -2.95
N VAL A 208 9.27 15.09 -1.66
CA VAL A 208 7.90 14.89 -1.20
C VAL A 208 7.54 15.94 -0.14
N ASP A 209 6.42 16.63 -0.34
CA ASP A 209 6.03 17.79 0.47
C ASP A 209 4.86 17.51 1.42
N HIS A 210 4.54 16.24 1.67
CA HIS A 210 3.42 15.86 2.54
C HIS A 210 3.66 14.54 3.26
N ASP A 211 3.16 14.44 4.49
CA ASP A 211 3.35 13.28 5.37
C ASP A 211 2.79 11.97 4.79
N PHE A 212 1.64 12.04 4.11
CA PHE A 212 1.08 10.89 3.40
C PHE A 212 2.02 10.37 2.30
N LEU A 213 2.70 11.28 1.58
CA LEU A 213 3.61 10.91 0.51
C LEU A 213 4.92 10.31 1.05
N LEU A 214 5.37 10.77 2.22
CA LEU A 214 6.51 10.15 2.93
C LEU A 214 6.19 8.68 3.26
N LEU A 215 4.99 8.41 3.77
CA LEU A 215 4.53 7.04 4.02
C LEU A 215 4.39 6.23 2.73
N ALA A 216 3.77 6.80 1.69
CA ALA A 216 3.62 6.12 0.40
C ALA A 216 4.98 5.76 -0.23
N ARG A 217 5.95 6.67 -0.18
CA ARG A 217 7.33 6.41 -0.64
C ARG A 217 7.96 5.26 0.15
N ALA A 218 7.82 5.25 1.47
CA ALA A 218 8.35 4.17 2.31
C ALA A 218 7.69 2.82 2.00
N GLU A 219 6.37 2.76 1.86
CA GLU A 219 5.64 1.55 1.46
C GLU A 219 6.13 1.00 0.11
N LEU A 220 6.33 1.87 -0.89
CA LEU A 220 6.87 1.48 -2.18
C LEU A 220 8.30 0.91 -2.06
N CYS A 221 9.17 1.53 -1.25
CA CYS A 221 10.51 0.99 -0.97
C CYS A 221 10.43 -0.40 -0.29
N PHE A 222 9.52 -0.59 0.67
CA PHE A 222 9.33 -1.88 1.33
C PHE A 222 8.77 -2.94 0.38
N ALA A 223 7.85 -2.57 -0.50
CA ALA A 223 7.32 -3.46 -1.53
C ALA A 223 8.40 -3.91 -2.53
N ILE A 224 9.27 -2.99 -2.97
CA ILE A 224 10.43 -3.31 -3.80
C ILE A 224 11.35 -4.29 -3.08
N HIS A 225 11.66 -4.04 -1.79
CA HIS A 225 12.48 -4.95 -1.00
C HIS A 225 11.87 -6.36 -0.94
N ARG A 226 10.57 -6.49 -0.67
CA ARG A 226 9.89 -7.79 -0.65
C ARG A 226 10.05 -8.52 -1.98
N ARG A 227 9.82 -7.85 -3.11
CA ARG A 227 10.01 -8.43 -4.45
C ARG A 227 11.44 -8.90 -4.68
N LEU A 228 12.44 -8.10 -4.32
CA LEU A 228 13.85 -8.49 -4.40
C LEU A 228 14.15 -9.72 -3.54
N HIS A 229 13.60 -9.76 -2.33
CA HIS A 229 13.78 -10.87 -1.40
C HIS A 229 13.22 -12.18 -1.95
N ILE A 230 11.99 -12.20 -2.51
CA ILE A 230 11.44 -13.43 -3.09
C ILE A 230 12.24 -13.91 -4.30
N MET A 231 12.77 -12.99 -5.10
CA MET A 231 13.66 -13.35 -6.20
C MET A 231 15.02 -13.91 -5.73
N GLY A 232 15.26 -13.99 -4.42
CA GLY A 232 16.51 -14.49 -3.83
C GLY A 232 17.66 -13.48 -3.92
N PHE A 233 17.37 -12.21 -4.22
CA PHE A 233 18.37 -11.18 -4.35
C PHE A 233 18.62 -10.48 -3.01
N GLY A 234 19.87 -10.59 -2.53
CA GLY A 234 20.34 -9.86 -1.37
C GLY A 234 20.44 -8.35 -1.64
N LEU A 235 20.25 -7.55 -0.58
CA LEU A 235 20.48 -6.11 -0.63
C LEU A 235 21.96 -5.78 -0.48
N THR A 236 22.39 -4.72 -1.17
CA THR A 236 23.65 -4.06 -0.85
C THR A 236 23.50 -3.22 0.42
N ARG A 237 24.61 -2.88 1.07
CA ARG A 237 24.61 -1.96 2.22
C ARG A 237 23.96 -0.62 1.89
N GLN A 238 24.10 -0.14 0.66
CA GLN A 238 23.46 1.10 0.21
C GLN A 238 21.94 0.96 0.23
N GLN A 239 21.39 -0.15 -0.27
CA GLN A 239 19.93 -0.32 -0.31
C GLN A 239 19.34 -0.56 1.07
N THR A 240 20.06 -1.24 1.96
CA THR A 240 19.68 -1.31 3.38
C THR A 240 19.55 0.08 4.00
N LYS A 241 20.49 0.99 3.71
CA LYS A 241 20.41 2.38 4.19
C LYS A 241 19.20 3.13 3.63
N LEU A 242 18.90 2.97 2.34
CA LEU A 242 17.73 3.60 1.73
C LEU A 242 16.42 3.15 2.38
N ILE A 243 16.29 1.85 2.69
CA ILE A 243 15.12 1.30 3.40
C ILE A 243 15.01 1.87 4.81
N VAL A 244 16.12 1.93 5.54
CA VAL A 244 16.15 2.51 6.90
C VAL A 244 15.79 3.99 6.87
N GLU A 245 16.33 4.74 5.91
CA GLU A 245 16.00 6.16 5.72
C GLU A 245 14.53 6.36 5.37
N ALA A 246 13.99 5.55 4.47
CA ALA A 246 12.58 5.60 4.08
C ALA A 246 11.66 5.38 5.29
N GLY A 247 11.91 4.34 6.09
CA GLY A 247 11.12 4.07 7.29
C GLY A 247 11.32 5.11 8.39
N ALA A 248 12.56 5.51 8.68
CA ALA A 248 12.87 6.48 9.71
C ALA A 248 12.25 7.87 9.42
N THR A 249 12.18 8.27 8.15
CA THR A 249 11.49 9.52 7.73
C THR A 249 9.98 9.39 7.79
N ALA A 250 9.42 8.19 7.60
CA ALA A 250 7.99 7.93 7.70
C ALA A 250 7.46 7.89 9.13
N LEU A 251 8.27 7.52 10.14
CA LEU A 251 7.85 7.49 11.55
C LEU A 251 7.28 8.84 12.05
N PRO A 252 8.01 9.98 11.96
CA PRO A 252 7.46 11.25 12.42
C PRO A 252 6.28 11.73 11.56
N ALA A 253 6.22 11.35 10.28
CA ALA A 253 5.07 11.63 9.41
C ALA A 253 3.80 10.91 9.89
N ALA A 254 3.91 9.62 10.24
CA ALA A 254 2.82 8.85 10.84
C ALA A 254 2.30 9.50 12.14
N ARG A 255 3.20 9.93 13.03
CA ARG A 255 2.82 10.62 14.28
C ARG A 255 2.08 11.93 14.03
N ARG A 256 2.51 12.73 13.05
CA ARG A 256 1.86 14.00 12.71
C ARG A 256 0.47 13.77 12.11
N LEU A 257 0.33 12.84 11.18
CA LEU A 257 -0.97 12.51 10.60
C LEU A 257 -1.94 11.95 11.64
N SER A 258 -1.47 11.11 12.56
CA SER A 258 -2.31 10.59 13.65
C SER A 258 -2.74 11.68 14.62
N ALA A 259 -1.82 12.57 15.02
CA ALA A 259 -2.13 13.70 15.90
C ALA A 259 -3.13 14.68 15.27
N GLN A 260 -3.11 14.81 13.95
CA GLN A 260 -4.06 15.65 13.19
C GLN A 260 -5.39 14.94 12.89
N LEU A 261 -5.56 13.68 13.29
CA LEU A 261 -6.71 12.84 12.92
C LEU A 261 -6.93 12.81 11.39
N HIS A 262 -5.83 12.69 10.64
CA HIS A 262 -5.85 12.46 9.19
C HIS A 262 -5.64 10.97 8.92
N PRO A 263 -6.73 10.17 8.92
CA PRO A 263 -6.60 8.74 8.78
C PRO A 263 -6.24 8.37 7.35
N TRP A 264 -5.08 7.73 7.20
CA TRP A 264 -4.68 7.09 5.97
C TRP A 264 -4.37 5.62 6.25
N TRP A 265 -4.72 4.74 5.32
CA TRP A 265 -4.49 3.29 5.47
C TRP A 265 -3.01 2.94 5.66
N ASN A 266 -2.12 3.78 5.13
CA ASN A 266 -0.68 3.58 5.16
C ASN A 266 -0.02 3.90 6.50
N ILE A 267 -0.72 4.54 7.44
CA ILE A 267 -0.17 4.84 8.77
C ILE A 267 0.10 3.54 9.52
N THR A 268 -0.92 2.72 9.77
CA THR A 268 -0.77 1.42 10.45
C THR A 268 0.03 0.43 9.59
N ASN A 269 -0.30 0.34 8.30
CA ASN A 269 0.33 -0.61 7.40
C ASN A 269 1.83 -0.34 7.20
N GLY A 270 2.23 0.91 7.00
CA GLY A 270 3.63 1.29 6.81
C GLY A 270 4.50 0.95 8.02
N LEU A 271 3.99 1.18 9.24
CA LEU A 271 4.71 0.83 10.48
C LEU A 271 4.87 -0.69 10.63
N PHE A 272 3.80 -1.45 10.37
CA PHE A 272 3.86 -2.91 10.39
C PHE A 272 4.86 -3.45 9.37
N GLN A 273 4.77 -2.99 8.12
CA GLN A 273 5.68 -3.39 7.06
C GLN A 273 7.14 -3.02 7.40
N PHE A 274 7.39 -1.84 7.98
CA PHE A 274 8.76 -1.44 8.31
C PHE A 274 9.41 -2.37 9.33
N VAL A 275 8.67 -2.81 10.37
CA VAL A 275 9.19 -3.80 11.32
C VAL A 275 9.44 -5.14 10.63
N CYS A 276 8.51 -5.64 9.82
CA CYS A 276 8.70 -6.88 9.06
C CYS A 276 9.96 -6.85 8.19
N VAL A 277 10.19 -5.73 7.48
CA VAL A 277 11.40 -5.52 6.68
C VAL A 277 12.66 -5.48 7.57
N CYS A 278 12.60 -4.79 8.71
CA CYS A 278 13.74 -4.71 9.62
C CYS A 278 14.12 -6.08 10.20
N LEU A 279 13.11 -6.89 10.55
CA LEU A 279 13.27 -8.26 11.04
C LEU A 279 13.84 -9.18 9.95
N SER A 280 13.35 -9.08 8.71
CA SER A 280 13.83 -9.85 7.56
C SER A 280 15.31 -9.56 7.26
N ILE A 281 15.71 -8.28 7.25
CA ILE A 281 17.11 -7.91 7.00
C ILE A 281 18.00 -8.28 8.20
N GLY A 282 17.51 -8.09 9.43
CA GLY A 282 18.13 -8.64 10.64
C GLY A 282 19.52 -8.10 11.02
N THR A 283 19.96 -6.99 10.41
CA THR A 283 21.23 -6.29 10.76
C THR A 283 21.06 -5.41 11.99
N THR A 284 22.16 -5.06 12.66
CA THR A 284 22.12 -4.12 13.81
C THR A 284 21.46 -2.79 13.44
N GLU A 285 21.73 -2.29 12.23
CA GLU A 285 21.18 -1.02 11.72
C GLU A 285 19.66 -1.07 11.57
N THR A 286 19.12 -2.17 11.03
CA THR A 286 17.67 -2.34 10.85
C THR A 286 16.97 -2.67 12.16
N LEU A 287 17.55 -3.53 13.00
CA LEU A 287 16.96 -3.89 14.30
C LEU A 287 16.86 -2.69 15.26
N ALA A 288 17.78 -1.72 15.16
CA ALA A 288 17.72 -0.48 15.93
C ALA A 288 16.46 0.36 15.63
N GLN A 289 15.80 0.15 14.48
CA GLN A 289 14.58 0.87 14.10
C GLN A 289 13.31 0.29 14.72
N ILE A 290 13.36 -0.91 15.30
CA ILE A 290 12.17 -1.59 15.84
C ILE A 290 11.58 -0.81 17.02
N GLN A 291 12.40 -0.43 17.99
CA GLN A 291 11.91 0.28 19.18
C GLN A 291 11.23 1.63 18.80
N PRO A 292 11.87 2.54 18.04
CA PRO A 292 11.22 3.78 17.59
C PRO A 292 9.92 3.54 16.81
N THR A 293 9.85 2.44 16.06
CA THR A 293 8.66 2.06 15.30
C THR A 293 7.53 1.61 16.23
N ILE A 294 7.83 0.78 17.24
CA ILE A 294 6.87 0.36 18.27
C ILE A 294 6.30 1.56 19.03
N GLU A 295 7.16 2.47 19.50
CA GLU A 295 6.74 3.71 20.19
C GLU A 295 5.83 4.59 19.31
N THR A 296 6.12 4.62 18.00
CA THR A 296 5.27 5.31 17.01
C THR A 296 3.93 4.61 16.86
N PHE A 297 3.92 3.29 16.80
CA PHE A 297 2.71 2.48 16.68
C PHE A 297 1.79 2.67 17.90
N GLU A 298 2.35 2.70 19.12
CA GLU A 298 1.61 2.99 20.35
C GLU A 298 0.94 4.37 20.30
N THR A 299 1.65 5.38 19.79
CA THR A 299 1.10 6.73 19.59
C THR A 299 -0.05 6.72 18.56
N VAL A 300 0.08 5.93 17.49
CA VAL A 300 -0.97 5.79 16.48
C VAL A 300 -2.22 5.10 17.05
N ILE A 301 -2.06 4.06 17.87
CA ILE A 301 -3.18 3.36 18.53
C ILE A 301 -4.01 4.31 19.38
N GLN A 302 -3.38 5.28 20.04
CA GLN A 302 -4.09 6.29 20.86
C GLN A 302 -5.09 7.13 20.04
N HIS A 303 -4.84 7.32 18.74
CA HIS A 303 -5.67 8.13 17.85
C HIS A 303 -6.59 7.28 16.96
N PHE A 304 -6.09 6.14 16.46
CA PHE A 304 -6.80 5.24 15.55
C PHE A 304 -6.95 3.85 16.16
N ASN A 305 -7.73 3.77 17.23
CA ASN A 305 -7.96 2.55 18.00
C ASN A 305 -8.98 1.60 17.34
N THR A 306 -8.71 1.20 16.10
CA THR A 306 -9.51 0.18 15.41
C THR A 306 -9.05 -1.22 15.82
N HIS A 307 -9.92 -2.22 15.70
CA HIS A 307 -9.54 -3.63 15.88
C HIS A 307 -8.32 -4.00 15.02
N LEU A 308 -8.25 -3.46 13.81
CA LEU A 308 -7.20 -3.75 12.84
C LEU A 308 -5.86 -3.21 13.29
N THR A 309 -5.86 -1.98 13.82
CA THR A 309 -4.66 -1.35 14.38
C THR A 309 -4.15 -2.13 15.59
N GLN A 310 -5.04 -2.63 16.45
CA GLN A 310 -4.69 -3.45 17.61
C GLN A 310 -4.13 -4.83 17.22
N GLU A 311 -4.76 -5.51 16.26
CA GLU A 311 -4.32 -6.81 15.76
C GLU A 311 -2.94 -6.71 15.10
N ALA A 312 -2.73 -5.69 14.26
CA ALA A 312 -1.45 -5.44 13.62
C ALA A 312 -0.34 -5.18 14.64
N PHE A 313 -0.61 -4.40 15.69
CA PHE A 313 0.36 -4.16 16.77
C PHE A 313 0.69 -5.42 17.55
N SER A 314 -0.33 -6.19 17.94
CA SER A 314 -0.15 -7.44 18.69
C SER A 314 0.69 -8.44 17.90
N THR A 315 0.41 -8.56 16.59
CA THR A 315 1.18 -9.39 15.67
C THR A 315 2.63 -8.93 15.56
N LEU A 316 2.86 -7.63 15.42
CA LEU A 316 4.21 -7.04 15.34
C LEU A 316 5.05 -7.33 16.59
N VAL A 317 4.46 -7.20 17.78
CA VAL A 317 5.13 -7.52 19.06
C VAL A 317 5.49 -9.01 19.12
N LEU A 318 4.57 -9.89 18.70
CA LEU A 318 4.83 -11.34 18.63
C LEU A 318 5.99 -11.66 17.68
N LEU A 319 6.01 -11.10 16.48
CA LEU A 319 7.08 -11.29 15.50
C LEU A 319 8.44 -10.81 16.03
N THR A 320 8.44 -9.68 16.72
CA THR A 320 9.65 -9.13 17.36
C THR A 320 10.17 -10.08 18.43
N GLY A 321 9.29 -10.60 19.30
CA GLY A 321 9.66 -11.58 20.32
C GLY A 321 10.17 -12.90 19.74
N ALA A 322 9.55 -13.38 18.66
CA ALA A 322 10.01 -14.58 17.95
C ALA A 322 11.41 -14.41 17.37
N CYS A 323 11.68 -13.27 16.72
CA CYS A 323 13.01 -12.95 16.20
C CYS A 323 14.07 -12.82 17.30
N GLN A 324 13.72 -12.20 18.44
CA GLN A 324 14.59 -12.13 19.60
C GLN A 324 14.94 -13.54 20.12
N GLY A 325 13.94 -14.41 20.27
CA GLY A 325 14.15 -15.80 20.70
C GLY A 325 15.08 -16.56 19.76
N GLU A 326 14.92 -16.39 18.45
CA GLU A 326 15.77 -17.04 17.46
C GLU A 326 17.22 -16.54 17.51
N LYS A 327 17.44 -15.23 17.60
CA LYS A 327 18.78 -14.66 17.78
C LYS A 327 19.43 -15.10 19.09
N GLN A 328 18.65 -15.28 20.16
CA GLN A 328 19.16 -15.77 21.43
C GLN A 328 19.63 -17.23 21.32
N LYS A 329 18.85 -18.11 20.67
CA LYS A 329 19.28 -19.50 20.38
C LYS A 329 20.58 -19.54 19.58
N GLN A 330 20.69 -18.74 18.53
CA GLN A 330 21.91 -18.64 17.72
C GLN A 330 23.11 -18.18 18.56
N ALA A 331 22.93 -17.18 19.42
CA ALA A 331 23.96 -16.73 20.34
C ALA A 331 24.40 -17.82 21.32
N ASP A 332 23.44 -18.61 21.83
CA ASP A 332 23.73 -19.71 22.76
C ASP A 332 24.47 -20.87 22.08
N LEU A 333 24.15 -21.20 20.83
CA LEU A 333 24.91 -22.16 20.02
C LEU A 333 26.37 -21.69 19.81
N LEU A 334 26.58 -20.41 19.52
CA LEU A 334 27.93 -19.84 19.37
C LEU A 334 28.70 -19.85 20.70
N ARG A 335 28.03 -19.58 21.83
CA ARG A 335 28.63 -19.69 23.17
C ARG A 335 29.05 -21.13 23.48
N LEU A 336 28.21 -22.10 23.16
CA LEU A 336 28.53 -23.53 23.32
C LEU A 336 29.75 -23.92 22.48
N ALA A 337 29.78 -23.56 21.20
CA ALA A 337 30.92 -23.84 20.31
C ALA A 337 32.23 -23.20 20.80
N LYS A 338 32.16 -22.00 21.40
CA LYS A 338 33.30 -21.34 22.04
C LYS A 338 33.74 -22.09 23.31
N GLY A 339 32.79 -22.56 24.13
CA GLY A 339 33.06 -23.35 25.33
C GLY A 339 33.77 -24.67 25.05
N VAL A 340 33.38 -25.38 23.98
CA VAL A 340 34.00 -26.65 23.54
C VAL A 340 35.49 -26.47 23.15
N ARG A 341 35.92 -25.27 22.74
CA ARG A 341 37.34 -24.99 22.46
C ARG A 341 38.19 -24.75 23.71
N SER A 342 37.60 -24.38 24.84
CA SER A 342 38.38 -24.15 26.08
C SER A 342 38.71 -25.44 26.84
N GLU A 343 38.05 -26.56 26.54
CA GLU A 343 38.35 -27.87 27.16
C GLU A 343 39.26 -28.77 26.30
N ASN A 344 39.56 -28.37 25.05
CA ASN A 344 40.29 -29.21 24.08
C ASN A 344 41.65 -28.65 23.62
N ASP A 345 42.36 -27.90 24.47
CA ASP A 345 43.82 -27.70 24.33
C ASP A 345 44.62 -28.98 24.71
N ALA A 346 44.25 -30.10 24.08
CA ALA A 346 45.04 -31.30 23.95
C ALA A 346 44.87 -31.85 22.51
N PRO A 347 45.94 -32.23 21.80
CA PRO A 347 45.87 -32.49 20.37
C PRO A 347 45.28 -33.87 20.11
N SER A 348 44.05 -33.92 19.60
CA SER A 348 43.45 -35.16 19.09
C SER A 348 42.91 -34.96 17.68
N ARG A 349 43.62 -35.60 16.73
CA ARG A 349 43.18 -35.86 15.35
C ARG A 349 41.83 -36.60 15.35
N GLY A 350 40.92 -36.22 14.45
CA GLY A 350 39.83 -37.13 14.06
C GLY A 350 38.63 -36.45 13.40
N GLN A 351 38.60 -36.54 12.07
CA GLN A 351 37.42 -36.74 11.22
C GLN A 351 36.23 -35.76 11.35
N GLY A 352 36.16 -34.83 10.40
CA GLY A 352 35.00 -33.95 10.21
C GLY A 352 33.87 -34.66 9.48
N ASP A 353 32.71 -34.70 10.12
CA ASP A 353 31.42 -34.74 9.43
C ASP A 353 30.85 -33.31 9.43
N LEU A 354 30.76 -32.74 8.23
CA LEU A 354 30.11 -31.46 7.96
C LEU A 354 28.59 -31.67 7.97
N ALA A 355 27.94 -31.37 9.09
CA ALA A 355 26.49 -31.23 9.13
C ALA A 355 26.08 -29.90 8.46
N MET A 356 25.16 -30.02 7.50
CA MET A 356 24.58 -28.98 6.67
C MET A 356 24.15 -27.72 7.44
N PHE A 357 24.40 -26.57 6.81
CA PHE A 357 23.68 -25.33 7.07
C PHE A 357 22.19 -25.53 6.77
N ASP A 358 21.35 -25.31 7.77
CA ASP A 358 19.89 -25.26 7.62
C ASP A 358 19.46 -23.81 7.32
N PRO A 359 18.85 -23.53 6.14
CA PRO A 359 18.41 -22.19 5.79
C PRO A 359 16.98 -21.96 6.32
N GLN A 360 16.84 -21.73 7.63
CA GLN A 360 15.54 -21.46 8.26
C GLN A 360 15.45 -20.04 8.84
N VAL A 361 15.47 -19.06 7.95
CA VAL A 361 14.78 -17.77 8.20
C VAL A 361 13.36 -17.80 7.57
N ALA A 362 13.11 -18.71 6.63
CA ALA A 362 11.78 -18.94 6.05
C ALA A 362 10.76 -19.57 7.03
N SER A 363 11.24 -20.25 8.08
CA SER A 363 10.44 -21.06 9.03
C SER A 363 9.68 -20.24 10.09
N LEU A 364 10.08 -18.99 10.38
CA LEU A 364 9.43 -18.17 11.41
C LEU A 364 7.99 -17.75 11.05
N PHE A 365 7.64 -17.76 9.76
CA PHE A 365 6.37 -17.23 9.25
C PHE A 365 5.35 -18.31 8.84
N GLU A 366 5.74 -19.59 8.86
CA GLU A 366 4.83 -20.73 8.61
C GLU A 366 3.97 -21.10 9.83
N LEU A 367 4.19 -20.45 10.98
CA LEU A 367 3.52 -20.78 12.24
C LEU A 367 2.10 -20.17 12.41
N TYR A 368 1.59 -19.39 11.46
CA TYR A 368 0.26 -18.77 11.55
C TYR A 368 -0.51 -18.79 10.22
N PRO A 369 -1.31 -19.84 9.96
CA PRO A 369 -2.14 -19.92 8.75
C PRO A 369 -3.49 -19.17 8.84
N GLU A 370 -3.83 -18.55 9.98
CA GLU A 370 -5.21 -18.10 10.28
C GLU A 370 -5.27 -16.66 10.85
N SER A 371 -4.57 -15.68 10.25
CA SER A 371 -4.97 -14.27 10.44
C SER A 371 -5.86 -13.84 9.27
N PRO A 372 -7.11 -13.41 9.52
CA PRO A 372 -7.99 -12.91 8.47
C PRO A 372 -7.52 -11.59 7.85
N PHE A 373 -6.44 -11.01 8.39
CA PHE A 373 -5.90 -9.69 8.05
C PHE A 373 -4.70 -9.73 7.11
N ILE A 374 -3.85 -10.73 7.31
CA ILE A 374 -2.56 -10.81 6.65
C ILE A 374 -2.39 -12.28 6.29
N ASP A 375 -2.50 -12.57 4.99
CA ASP A 375 -1.86 -13.77 4.50
C ASP A 375 -0.34 -13.52 4.62
N LEU A 376 0.25 -14.00 5.73
CA LEU A 376 1.69 -13.91 5.97
C LEU A 376 2.44 -14.64 4.84
N GLN A 377 1.83 -15.65 4.21
CA GLN A 377 2.37 -16.24 2.99
C GLN A 377 2.33 -15.23 1.82
N THR A 378 1.33 -14.36 1.69
CA THR A 378 1.33 -13.25 0.70
C THR A 378 2.29 -12.09 1.05
N ILE A 379 2.76 -11.94 2.30
CA ILE A 379 3.80 -10.94 2.62
C ILE A 379 5.22 -11.51 2.46
N PHE A 380 5.40 -12.80 2.71
CA PHE A 380 6.72 -13.45 2.77
C PHE A 380 7.01 -14.47 1.64
N ASN A 381 5.99 -15.02 0.97
CA ASN A 381 6.09 -15.82 -0.27
C ASN A 381 5.66 -15.02 -1.53
N ILE A 382 5.84 -13.69 -1.41
CA ILE A 382 5.73 -12.56 -2.36
C ILE A 382 6.47 -12.59 -3.67
#